data_AF-A0A963QJ56-F1
#
_entry.id   AF-A0A963QJ56-F1
#
_cell.length_a   1.000
_cell.length_b   1.000
_cell.length_c   1.000
_cell.angle_alpha   90.00
_cell.angle_beta   90.00
_cell.angle_gamma   90.00
#
_symmetry.space_group_name_H-M   'P 1'
#
loop_
_entity.id
_entity.type
_entity.pdbx_description
1 polymer ?
#
loop_
_entity_poly.entity_id
_entity_poly.type
_entity_poly.pdbx_seq_one_letter_code
_entity_poly.pdbx_strand_id
1 'polypeptide(L)'
;MAQPAQAPCLSDEQSRSEEIARLNDAARAGTLANSRMVFTRNLADLLAGDADDPAVLQVRQFQNQAALLRLVRDTPIDPGNDPHGERDFGVVTFLDRKIFWKVDVYENDGTFQWGAEAPWDEQASYRVVTLMLATDY
;
A
#
# COMPACT_ATOMS: atom_id res chain seq x y z
N MET A 1 -41.57 9.64 22.54
CA MET A 1 -40.33 10.36 22.19
C MET A 1 -39.20 9.34 22.25
N ALA A 2 -38.69 8.90 21.09
CA ALA A 2 -37.58 7.97 21.03
C ALA A 2 -36.27 8.75 21.19
N GLN A 3 -35.40 8.33 22.12
CA GLN A 3 -34.05 8.86 22.23
C GLN A 3 -33.28 8.51 20.95
N PRO A 4 -32.50 9.44 20.37
CA PRO A 4 -31.61 9.09 19.27
C PRO A 4 -30.53 8.16 19.83
N ALA A 5 -30.32 7.03 19.16
CA ALA A 5 -29.22 6.13 19.46
C ALA A 5 -27.90 6.91 19.26
N GLN A 6 -27.18 7.18 20.35
CA GLN A 6 -25.80 7.64 20.28
C GLN A 6 -24.99 6.54 19.57
N ALA A 7 -24.36 6.91 18.45
CA ALA A 7 -23.35 6.08 17.84
C ALA A 7 -22.28 5.73 18.90
N PRO A 8 -21.84 4.47 19.00
CA PRO A 8 -20.85 4.10 20.01
C PRO A 8 -19.57 4.92 19.82
N CYS A 9 -19.07 5.49 20.91
CA CYS A 9 -17.76 6.13 20.99
C CYS A 9 -16.68 5.06 20.73
N LEU A 10 -15.90 5.21 19.66
CA LEU A 10 -14.76 4.35 19.36
C LEU A 10 -13.67 4.56 20.43
N SER A 11 -12.94 3.50 20.77
CA SER A 11 -11.77 3.65 21.64
C SER A 11 -10.65 4.41 20.93
N ASP A 12 -9.73 5.03 21.68
CA ASP A 12 -8.58 5.75 21.11
C ASP A 12 -7.73 4.84 20.18
N GLU A 13 -7.60 3.55 20.51
CA GLU A 13 -6.89 2.57 19.69
C GLU A 13 -7.62 2.25 18.38
N GLN A 14 -8.95 2.11 18.42
CA GLN A 14 -9.77 1.91 17.22
C GLN A 14 -9.71 3.14 16.32
N SER A 15 -9.81 4.34 16.91
CA SER A 15 -9.68 5.60 16.17
C SER A 15 -8.31 5.75 15.51
N ARG A 16 -7.22 5.32 16.17
CA ARG A 16 -5.87 5.31 15.58
C ARG A 16 -5.74 4.31 14.45
N SER A 17 -6.26 3.10 14.62
CA SER A 17 -6.21 2.04 13.59
C SER A 17 -6.96 2.48 12.33
N GLU A 18 -8.12 3.12 12.49
CA GLU A 18 -8.88 3.70 11.36
C GLU A 18 -8.12 4.83 10.66
N GLU A 19 -7.41 5.67 11.40
CA GLU A 19 -6.59 6.73 10.80
C GLU A 19 -5.36 6.18 10.07
N ILE A 20 -4.69 5.17 10.64
CA ILE A 20 -3.63 4.43 9.96
C ILE A 20 -4.16 3.83 8.66
N ALA A 21 -5.34 3.21 8.69
CA ALA A 21 -6.00 2.64 7.52
C ALA A 21 -6.29 3.69 6.45
N ARG A 22 -6.81 4.86 6.83
CA ARG A 22 -7.07 5.99 5.92
C ARG A 22 -5.79 6.43 5.22
N LEU A 23 -4.69 6.57 5.97
CA LEU A 23 -3.40 7.00 5.44
C LEU A 23 -2.74 5.91 4.58
N ASN A 24 -2.88 4.63 4.94
CA ASN A 24 -2.41 3.50 4.16
C ASN A 24 -3.17 3.39 2.82
N ASP A 25 -4.48 3.60 2.83
CA ASP A 25 -5.29 3.69 1.61
C ASP A 25 -4.86 4.86 0.72
N ALA A 26 -4.57 6.03 1.29
CA ALA A 26 -4.07 7.19 0.56
C ALA A 26 -2.68 6.94 -0.06
N ALA A 27 -1.77 6.27 0.67
CA ALA A 27 -0.47 5.87 0.16
C ALA A 27 -0.60 4.84 -0.97
N ARG A 28 -1.46 3.82 -0.80
CA ARG A 28 -1.78 2.81 -1.81
C ARG A 28 -2.41 3.42 -3.07
N ALA A 29 -3.18 4.48 -2.94
CA ALA A 29 -3.76 5.23 -4.05
C ALA A 29 -2.78 6.20 -4.73
N GLY A 30 -1.59 6.43 -4.15
CA GLY A 30 -0.59 7.37 -4.64
C GLY A 30 -0.96 8.83 -4.44
N THR A 31 -1.83 9.14 -3.47
CA THR A 31 -2.33 10.50 -3.18
C THR A 31 -1.72 11.12 -1.92
N LEU A 32 -0.94 10.34 -1.14
CA LEU A 32 -0.29 10.83 0.07
C LEU A 32 1.09 11.41 -0.24
N ALA A 33 1.34 12.65 0.16
CA ALA A 33 2.61 13.33 -0.11
C ALA A 33 3.82 12.64 0.56
N ASN A 34 3.65 12.21 1.82
CA ASN A 34 4.66 11.49 2.59
C ASN A 34 4.61 9.98 2.30
N SER A 35 4.64 9.62 1.01
CA SER A 35 4.68 8.23 0.60
C SER A 35 5.50 8.00 -0.66
N ARG A 36 5.95 6.75 -0.85
CA ARG A 36 6.52 6.28 -2.11
C ARG A 36 6.08 4.86 -2.41
N MET A 37 5.93 4.57 -3.69
CA MET A 37 5.75 3.22 -4.20
C MET A 37 7.08 2.68 -4.69
N VAL A 38 7.40 1.45 -4.29
CA VAL A 38 8.60 0.74 -4.74
C VAL A 38 8.22 -0.65 -5.26
N PHE A 39 8.95 -1.10 -6.27
CA PHE A 39 8.78 -2.43 -6.87
C PHE A 39 10.05 -3.23 -6.61
N THR A 40 9.91 -4.49 -6.22
CA THR A 40 11.08 -5.39 -6.20
C THR A 40 11.63 -5.57 -7.62
N ARG A 41 12.92 -5.88 -7.73
CA ARG A 41 13.57 -6.10 -9.03
C ARG A 41 12.86 -7.18 -9.85
N ASN A 42 12.57 -8.33 -9.22
CA ASN A 42 11.90 -9.44 -9.90
C ASN A 42 10.51 -9.06 -10.42
N LEU A 43 9.77 -8.23 -9.69
CA LEU A 43 8.51 -7.69 -10.17
C LEU A 43 8.72 -6.70 -11.32
N ALA A 44 9.69 -5.78 -11.21
CA ALA A 44 10.00 -4.83 -12.28
C ALA A 44 10.38 -5.54 -13.60
N ASP A 45 11.17 -6.62 -13.51
CA ASP A 45 11.56 -7.44 -14.65
C ASP A 45 10.34 -8.15 -15.27
N LEU A 46 9.44 -8.70 -14.45
CA LEU A 46 8.17 -9.27 -14.93
C LEU A 46 7.32 -8.23 -15.69
N LEU A 47 7.25 -6.99 -15.17
CA LEU A 47 6.44 -5.93 -15.77
C LEU A 47 7.05 -5.43 -17.10
N ALA A 48 8.37 -5.44 -17.24
CA ALA A 48 9.03 -5.10 -18.50
C ALA A 48 8.85 -6.18 -19.57
N GLY A 49 8.88 -7.46 -19.16
CA GLY A 49 8.82 -8.62 -20.05
C GLY A 49 10.16 -8.88 -20.75
N ASP A 50 10.10 -9.56 -21.90
CA ASP A 50 11.26 -10.19 -22.57
C ASP A 50 11.51 -9.64 -23.99
N ALA A 51 11.31 -8.34 -24.21
CA ALA A 51 11.59 -7.72 -25.51
C ALA A 51 13.09 -7.41 -25.71
N ASP A 52 13.58 -7.59 -26.94
CA ASP A 52 14.96 -7.24 -27.31
C ASP A 52 15.21 -5.71 -27.37
N ASP A 53 14.16 -4.92 -27.65
CA ASP A 53 14.23 -3.47 -27.78
C ASP A 53 14.02 -2.77 -26.42
N PRO A 54 15.02 -2.00 -25.91
CA PRO A 54 14.88 -1.25 -24.66
C PRO A 54 13.71 -0.27 -24.64
N ALA A 55 13.33 0.32 -25.76
CA ALA A 55 12.19 1.23 -25.83
C ALA A 55 10.87 0.48 -25.61
N VAL A 56 10.76 -0.76 -26.12
CA VAL A 56 9.60 -1.62 -25.91
C VAL A 56 9.52 -2.07 -24.45
N LEU A 57 10.65 -2.48 -23.85
CA LEU A 57 10.72 -2.81 -22.42
C LEU A 57 10.23 -1.64 -21.55
N GLN A 58 10.71 -0.43 -21.83
CA GLN A 58 10.35 0.76 -21.07
C GLN A 58 8.85 1.09 -21.15
N VAL A 59 8.27 1.01 -22.35
CA VAL A 59 6.83 1.26 -22.56
C VAL A 59 5.98 0.20 -21.87
N ARG A 60 6.35 -1.09 -22.01
CA ARG A 60 5.66 -2.19 -21.33
C ARG A 60 5.70 -2.04 -19.82
N GLN A 61 6.89 -1.75 -19.26
CA GLN A 61 7.06 -1.53 -17.84
C GLN A 61 6.14 -0.40 -17.35
N PHE A 62 6.14 0.74 -18.03
CA PHE A 62 5.28 1.87 -17.66
C PHE A 62 3.79 1.52 -17.69
N GLN A 63 3.33 0.87 -18.76
CA GLN A 63 1.93 0.46 -18.92
C GLN A 63 1.51 -0.56 -17.86
N ASN A 64 2.34 -1.58 -17.62
CA ASN A 64 2.08 -2.64 -16.66
C ASN A 64 2.14 -2.13 -15.22
N GLN A 65 3.06 -1.22 -14.89
CA GLN A 65 3.07 -0.53 -13.60
C GLN A 65 1.78 0.26 -13.38
N ALA A 66 1.35 1.07 -14.35
CA ALA A 66 0.11 1.84 -14.23
C ALA A 66 -1.12 0.92 -14.06
N ALA A 67 -1.18 -0.20 -14.79
CA ALA A 67 -2.24 -1.18 -14.67
C ALA A 67 -2.23 -1.89 -13.30
N LEU A 68 -1.06 -2.29 -12.81
CA LEU A 68 -0.90 -2.93 -11.52
C LEU A 68 -1.26 -1.99 -10.36
N LEU A 69 -0.79 -0.74 -10.40
CA LEU A 69 -1.13 0.27 -9.38
C LEU A 69 -2.63 0.53 -9.33
N ARG A 70 -3.29 0.62 -10.49
CA ARG A 70 -4.75 0.71 -10.57
C ARG A 70 -5.42 -0.52 -9.95
N LEU A 71 -4.96 -1.72 -10.27
CA LEU A 71 -5.49 -2.96 -9.70
C LEU A 71 -5.36 -2.96 -8.17
N VAL A 72 -4.18 -2.63 -7.64
CA VAL A 72 -3.92 -2.59 -6.18
C VAL A 72 -4.80 -1.56 -5.48
N ARG A 73 -5.02 -0.39 -6.08
CA ARG A 73 -5.92 0.64 -5.56
C ARG A 73 -7.38 0.19 -5.56
N ASP A 74 -7.83 -0.41 -6.65
CA ASP A 74 -9.24 -0.76 -6.85
C ASP A 74 -9.62 -2.09 -6.15
N THR A 75 -8.63 -2.89 -5.70
CA THR A 75 -8.85 -4.16 -5.00
C THR A 75 -9.34 -3.93 -3.57
N PRO A 76 -10.50 -4.51 -3.17
CA PRO A 76 -10.98 -4.48 -1.80
C PRO A 76 -10.00 -5.17 -0.83
N ILE A 77 -9.97 -4.70 0.42
CA ILE A 77 -9.19 -5.34 1.48
C ILE A 77 -9.87 -6.66 1.87
N ASP A 78 -9.08 -7.73 1.91
CA ASP A 78 -9.52 -9.02 2.46
C ASP A 78 -9.39 -8.98 3.98
N PRO A 79 -10.48 -9.18 4.75
CA PRO A 79 -10.41 -9.24 6.21
C PRO A 79 -9.42 -10.26 6.76
N GLY A 80 -9.14 -11.35 6.01
CA GLY A 80 -8.15 -12.35 6.41
C GLY A 80 -6.70 -11.85 6.35
N ASN A 81 -6.45 -10.79 5.57
CA ASN A 81 -5.14 -10.15 5.41
C ASN A 81 -5.01 -8.87 6.28
N ASP A 82 -6.04 -8.52 7.06
CA ASP A 82 -6.11 -7.25 7.80
C ASP A 82 -6.53 -7.48 9.28
N PRO A 83 -5.74 -8.22 10.07
CA PRO A 83 -6.10 -8.57 11.45
C PRO A 83 -6.17 -7.35 12.38
N HIS A 84 -5.48 -6.25 12.04
CA HIS A 84 -5.41 -5.03 12.82
C HIS A 84 -6.31 -3.91 12.28
N GLY A 85 -6.94 -4.11 11.11
CA GLY A 85 -7.79 -3.08 10.48
C GLY A 85 -7.01 -1.92 9.86
N GLU A 86 -5.68 -2.01 9.82
CA GLU A 86 -4.76 -0.97 9.34
C GLU A 86 -4.58 -1.00 7.81
N ARG A 87 -5.04 -2.05 7.12
CA ARG A 87 -4.97 -2.17 5.66
C ARG A 87 -3.55 -2.04 5.11
N ASP A 88 -2.58 -2.61 5.82
CA ASP A 88 -1.16 -2.52 5.52
C ASP A 88 -0.66 -3.63 4.58
N PHE A 89 -1.49 -4.62 4.26
CA PHE A 89 -1.12 -5.76 3.42
C PHE A 89 -2.26 -6.21 2.50
N GLY A 90 -1.90 -6.73 1.34
CA GLY A 90 -2.85 -7.41 0.48
C GLY A 90 -2.22 -8.15 -0.70
N VAL A 91 -3.10 -8.85 -1.42
CA VAL A 91 -2.71 -9.76 -2.49
C VAL A 91 -3.53 -9.47 -3.74
N VAL A 92 -2.87 -9.38 -4.89
CA VAL A 92 -3.51 -9.31 -6.21
C VAL A 92 -2.90 -10.35 -7.15
N THR A 93 -3.62 -10.69 -8.21
CA THR A 93 -3.09 -11.51 -9.30
C THR A 93 -2.95 -10.65 -10.55
N PHE A 94 -1.75 -10.61 -11.13
CA PHE A 94 -1.45 -9.84 -12.34
C PHE A 94 -0.42 -10.61 -13.17
N LEU A 95 -0.62 -10.68 -14.49
CA LEU A 95 0.21 -11.50 -15.40
C LEU A 95 0.37 -12.95 -14.91
N ASP A 96 -0.72 -13.56 -14.42
CA ASP A 96 -0.76 -14.92 -13.84
C ASP A 96 0.20 -15.15 -12.65
N ARG A 97 0.63 -14.07 -12.00
CA ARG A 97 1.49 -14.10 -10.81
C ARG A 97 0.77 -13.49 -9.62
N LYS A 98 0.94 -14.11 -8.45
CA LYS A 98 0.56 -13.50 -7.17
C LYS A 98 1.55 -12.39 -6.84
N ILE A 99 1.02 -11.21 -6.58
CA ILE A 99 1.76 -10.03 -6.17
C ILE A 99 1.25 -9.64 -4.78
N PHE A 100 2.17 -9.47 -3.86
CA PHE A 100 1.90 -8.88 -2.56
C PHE A 100 2.18 -7.39 -2.61
N TRP A 101 1.38 -6.62 -1.90
CA TRP A 101 1.71 -5.26 -1.55
C TRP A 101 1.72 -5.13 -0.03
N LYS A 102 2.68 -4.37 0.49
CA LYS A 102 2.80 -4.05 1.92
C LYS A 102 3.06 -2.56 2.10
N VAL A 103 2.51 -1.97 3.15
CA VAL A 103 2.78 -0.61 3.59
C VAL A 103 3.65 -0.67 4.85
N ASP A 104 4.90 -0.25 4.73
CA ASP A 104 5.81 -0.08 5.86
C ASP A 104 5.82 1.40 6.27
N VAL A 105 5.66 1.67 7.57
CA VAL A 105 5.54 3.03 8.11
C VAL A 105 6.79 3.40 8.91
N TYR A 106 7.47 4.46 8.50
CA TYR A 106 8.71 4.96 9.08
C TYR A 106 8.54 6.36 9.68
N GLU A 107 9.44 6.73 10.59
CA GLU A 107 9.59 8.13 11.02
C GLU A 107 9.85 9.05 9.82
N ASN A 108 9.21 10.21 9.80
CA ASN A 108 9.38 11.22 8.77
C ASN A 108 10.56 12.17 9.09
N ASP A 109 11.72 11.59 9.40
CA ASP A 109 12.96 12.29 9.72
C ASP A 109 13.96 12.34 8.53
N GLY A 110 13.58 11.72 7.41
CA GLY A 110 14.39 11.59 6.20
C GLY A 110 15.45 10.48 6.26
N THR A 111 15.58 9.75 7.37
CA THR A 111 16.56 8.66 7.54
C THR A 111 15.97 7.28 7.24
N PHE A 112 14.66 7.10 7.48
CA PHE A 112 13.94 5.83 7.33
C PHE A 112 14.55 4.67 8.14
N GLN A 113 15.21 4.97 9.27
CA GLN A 113 15.88 3.97 10.10
C GLN A 113 14.95 3.24 11.07
N TRP A 114 13.86 3.90 11.45
CA TRP A 114 12.96 3.45 12.52
C TRP A 114 11.51 3.49 12.06
N GLY A 115 10.69 2.60 12.62
CA GLY A 115 9.24 2.68 12.46
C GLY A 115 8.69 3.91 13.16
N ALA A 116 7.62 4.50 12.62
CA ALA A 116 7.00 5.68 13.23
C ALA A 116 6.43 5.37 14.62
N GLU A 117 6.70 6.20 15.62
CA GLU A 117 6.05 6.16 16.93
C GLU A 117 4.58 6.60 16.85
N ALA A 118 4.27 7.50 15.91
CA ALA A 118 2.93 8.01 15.63
C ALA A 118 2.50 7.70 14.19
N PRO A 119 2.22 6.43 13.83
CA PRO A 119 1.84 6.05 12.47
C PRO A 119 0.50 6.65 12.03
N TRP A 120 -0.37 7.05 12.98
CA TRP A 120 -1.61 7.77 12.69
C TRP A 120 -1.42 9.28 12.40
N ASP A 121 -0.21 9.82 12.56
CA ASP A 121 0.10 11.22 12.25
C ASP A 121 0.78 11.31 10.88
N GLU A 122 0.11 11.92 9.91
CA GLU A 122 0.60 12.13 8.55
C GLU A 122 1.91 12.93 8.48
N GLN A 123 2.14 13.87 9.41
CA GLN A 123 3.34 14.70 9.41
C GLN A 123 4.54 13.98 10.02
N ALA A 124 4.30 13.14 11.03
CA ALA A 124 5.34 12.37 11.72
C ALA A 124 5.69 11.06 11.02
N SER A 125 4.85 10.58 10.10
CA SER A 125 5.04 9.27 9.46
C SER A 125 5.24 9.34 7.94
N TYR A 126 6.03 8.41 7.42
CA TYR A 126 6.27 8.23 5.99
C TYR A 126 5.99 6.79 5.58
N ARG A 127 5.25 6.60 4.49
CA ARG A 127 4.79 5.28 4.03
C ARG A 127 5.56 4.79 2.81
N VAL A 128 6.10 3.58 2.89
CA VAL A 128 6.67 2.88 1.76
C VAL A 128 5.71 1.77 1.35
N VAL A 129 5.11 1.92 0.17
CA VAL A 129 4.27 0.88 -0.42
C VAL A 129 5.15 0.00 -1.29
N THR A 130 5.45 -1.19 -0.81
CA THR A 130 6.28 -2.16 -1.53
C THR A 130 5.38 -3.12 -2.29
N LEU A 131 5.50 -3.16 -3.62
CA LEU A 131 4.90 -4.18 -4.47
C LEU A 131 5.97 -5.22 -4.80
N MET A 132 5.64 -6.50 -4.58
CA MET A 132 6.58 -7.61 -4.72
C MET A 132 5.91 -8.87 -5.21
N LEU A 133 6.65 -9.76 -5.87
CA LEU A 133 6.10 -11.09 -6.16
C LEU A 133 5.90 -11.83 -4.85
N ALA A 134 4.89 -12.70 -4.78
CA ALA A 134 4.69 -13.57 -3.60
C ALA A 134 5.90 -14.48 -3.32
N THR A 135 6.77 -14.69 -4.31
CA THR A 135 8.02 -15.46 -4.18
C THR A 135 9.19 -14.64 -3.64
N ASP A 136 9.05 -13.32 -3.55
CA ASP A 136 10.05 -12.41 -2.97
C ASP A 136 9.85 -12.22 -1.45
N TYR A 137 8.72 -12.69 -0.91
CA TYR A 137 8.29 -12.60 0.49
C TYR A 137 8.46 -13.95 1.19
#